data_AF-A0A520KL57-F1
#
_entry.id   AF-A0A520KL57-F1
#
_cell.length_a   1.000
_cell.length_b   1.000
_cell.length_c   1.000
_cell.angle_alpha   90.00
_cell.angle_beta   90.00
_cell.angle_gamma   90.00
#
_symmetry.space_group_name_H-M   'P 1'
#
loop_
_entity.id
_entity.type
_entity.pdbx_description
1 polymer ?
#
loop_
_entity_poly.entity_id
_entity_poly.type
_entity_poly.pdbx_seq_one_letter_code
_entity_poly.pdbx_strand_id
1 'polypeptide(L)' 'MHLIISDAHANYDALIRILESVRYDSVIFLGDSVDYGPQPAETLDLLR' A
#
# COMPACT_ATOMS: atom_id res chain seq x y z
N MET A 1 -4.30 -11.83 -12.46
CA MET A 1 -4.61 -10.39 -12.42
C MET A 1 -3.70 -9.73 -11.40
N HIS A 2 -2.97 -8.69 -11.84
CA HIS A 2 -2.09 -7.92 -10.97
C HIS A 2 -2.82 -6.68 -10.45
N LEU A 3 -2.66 -6.38 -9.16
CA LEU A 3 -3.04 -5.09 -8.58
C LEU A 3 -1.80 -4.20 -8.58
N ILE A 4 -1.86 -3.09 -9.31
CA ILE A 4 -0.77 -2.11 -9.35
C ILE A 4 -1.16 -0.95 -8.45
N ILE A 5 -0.31 -0.65 -7.47
CA ILE A 5 -0.51 0.44 -6.51
C ILE A 5 0.63 1.43 -6.70
N SER A 6 0.28 2.69 -6.92
CA SER A 6 1.23 3.81 -6.94
C SER A 6 1.55 4.24 -5.51
N ASP A 7 1.66 5.54 -5.29
CA ASP A 7 2.15 6.18 -4.08
C ASP A 7 1.17 5.92 -2.92
N ALA A 8 1.73 5.64 -1.74
CA ALA A 8 0.94 5.40 -0.53
C ALA A 8 1.08 6.51 0.51
N HIS A 9 2.22 7.23 0.51
CA HIS A 9 2.50 8.33 1.44
C HIS A 9 2.07 8.02 2.87
N ALA A 10 2.57 6.94 3.45
CA ALA A 10 2.29 6.51 4.82
C ALA A 10 0.79 6.36 5.17
N ASN A 11 -0.07 6.12 4.18
CA ASN A 11 -1.50 5.90 4.38
C ASN A 11 -1.85 4.40 4.45
N TYR A 12 -1.48 3.78 5.56
CA TYR A 12 -1.67 2.36 5.80
C TYR A 12 -3.15 1.94 5.71
N ASP A 13 -4.06 2.71 6.29
CA ASP A 13 -5.49 2.38 6.30
C ASP A 13 -6.07 2.33 4.88
N ALA A 14 -5.66 3.26 4.00
CA ALA A 14 -6.06 3.25 2.60
C ALA A 14 -5.52 2.02 1.85
N LEU A 15 -4.26 1.64 2.09
CA LEU A 15 -3.65 0.46 1.48
C LEU A 15 -4.43 -0.81 1.87
N ILE A 16 -4.65 -1.04 3.16
CA ILE A 16 -5.41 -2.20 3.65
C ILE A 16 -6.80 -2.24 3.03
N ARG A 17 -7.48 -1.09 2.98
CA ARG A 17 -8.84 -1.03 2.42
C ARG A 17 -8.87 -1.48 0.96
N ILE A 18 -7.88 -1.10 0.15
CA ILE A 18 -7.78 -1.51 -1.25
C ILE A 18 -7.45 -3.00 -1.36
N LEU A 19 -6.47 -3.50 -0.59
CA LEU A 19 -6.06 -4.91 -0.58
C LEU A 19 -7.23 -5.84 -0.20
N GLU A 20 -8.11 -5.40 0.69
CA GLU A 20 -9.32 -6.16 1.07
C GLU A 20 -10.49 -6.01 0.08
N SER A 21 -10.45 -5.00 -0.80
CA SER A 21 -11.60 -4.66 -1.65
C SER A 21 -11.66 -5.43 -2.97
N VAL A 22 -10.54 -6.00 -3.43
CA VAL A 22 -10.43 -6.62 -4.76
C VAL A 22 -9.66 -7.94 -4.70
N ARG A 23 -10.01 -8.89 -5.57
CA ARG A 23 -9.22 -10.12 -5.76
C ARG A 23 -8.09 -9.90 -6.74
N TYR A 24 -6.88 -10.31 -6.38
CA TYR A 24 -5.67 -10.26 -7.22
C TYR A 24 -4.79 -11.46 -6.94
N ASP A 25 -3.93 -11.80 -7.90
CA ASP A 25 -2.95 -12.89 -7.75
C ASP A 25 -1.61 -12.38 -7.21
N SER A 26 -1.29 -11.11 -7.50
CA SER A 26 -0.13 -10.43 -6.93
C SER A 26 -0.32 -8.92 -6.91
N VAL A 27 0.49 -8.26 -6.08
CA VAL A 27 0.57 -6.80 -5.98
C VAL A 27 1.91 -6.32 -6.55
N ILE A 28 1.90 -5.23 -7.29
CA ILE A 28 3.09 -4.50 -7.71
C ILE A 28 2.98 -3.09 -7.13
N PHE A 29 3.86 -2.78 -6.19
CA PHE A 29 3.94 -1.46 -5.57
C PHE A 29 5.04 -0.63 -6.24
N LEU A 30 4.70 0.55 -6.74
CA LEU A 30 5.60 1.34 -7.59
C LEU A 30 6.57 2.25 -6.81
N GLY A 31 6.35 2.45 -5.51
CA GLY A 31 7.22 3.25 -4.65
C GLY A 31 6.46 4.32 -3.87
N ASP A 32 7.22 5.25 -3.27
CA ASP A 32 6.69 6.36 -2.45
C ASP A 32 5.75 5.89 -1.32
N SER A 33 6.27 4.94 -0.53
CA SER A 33 5.55 4.32 0.58
C SER A 33 5.38 5.22 1.79
N VAL A 34 6.29 6.16 2.00
CA VAL A 34 6.39 6.97 3.23
C VAL A 34 6.37 8.46 2.90
N ASP A 35 6.63 9.28 3.91
CA ASP A 35 6.44 10.74 3.93
C ASP A 35 4.98 11.19 3.83
N TYR A 36 4.70 12.40 4.34
CA TYR A 36 3.43 13.12 4.36
C TYR A 36 2.24 12.51 5.13
N GLY A 37 2.09 11.19 5.21
CA GLY A 37 0.96 10.55 5.90
C GLY A 37 1.22 10.05 7.32
N PRO A 38 0.16 9.54 7.97
CA PRO A 38 0.14 9.35 9.42
C PRO A 38 0.81 8.06 9.93
N GLN A 39 0.99 7.05 9.07
CA GLN A 39 1.33 5.66 9.47
C GLN A 39 2.56 5.11 8.72
N PRO A 40 3.74 5.78 8.79
CA PRO A 40 4.90 5.38 8.01
C PRO A 40 5.49 4.03 8.45
N ALA A 41 5.42 3.69 9.74
CA ALA A 41 5.95 2.43 10.26
C ALA A 41 5.11 1.24 9.78
N GLU A 42 3.79 1.33 9.94
CA GLU A 42 2.82 0.32 9.53
C GLU A 42 2.85 0.12 8.01
N THR A 43 3.00 1.20 7.25
CA THR A 43 3.13 1.12 5.78
C THR A 43 4.41 0.40 5.37
N LEU A 44 5.55 0.66 6.04
CA LEU A 44 6.79 -0.06 5.77
C LEU A 44 6.70 -1.53 6.16
N ASP A 45 6.07 -1.84 7.30
CA ASP A 45 5.91 -3.23 7.75
C ASP A 45 4.95 -4.02 6.85
N LEU A 46 3.94 -3.38 6.24
CA LEU A 46 3.07 -3.99 5.25
C LEU A 46 3.80 -4.34 3.93
N LEU A 47 4.79 -3.53 3.54
CA LEU A 47 5.50 -3.66 2.26
C LEU A 47 6.76 -4.55 2.33
N ARG A 48 7.15 -5.02 3.52
CA ARG A 48 8.28 -5.93 3.77
C ARG A 48 7.94 -7.37 3.43
#